data_AF-A0A2J0KTC3-F1
#
_entry.id   AF-A0A2J0KTC3-F1
#
_cell.length_a   1.000
_cell.length_b   1.000
_cell.length_c   1.000
_cell.angle_alpha   90.00
_cell.angle_beta   90.00
_cell.angle_gamma   90.00
#
_symmetry.space_group_name_H-M   'P 1'
#
loop_
_entity.id
_entity.type
_entity.pdbx_description
1 polymer ?
#
loop_
_entity_poly.entity_id
_entity_poly.type
_entity_poly.pdbx_seq_one_letter_code
_entity_poly.pdbx_strand_id
1 'polypeptide(L)'
;MSCPILNLFAKCSCSCGTICPFCIRLTMIVIAIAFGALVAWKPKKVIQIQISLYRPFNWKLEPISMEKEIRNTRVMGLVLLILGILSLIYILVR
;
A
#
# COMPACT_ATOMS: atom_id res chain seq x y z
N MET A 1 0.43 30.55 -9.60
CA MET A 1 -0.22 29.34 -9.04
C MET A 1 -0.39 28.35 -10.17
N SER A 2 0.58 27.46 -10.35
CA SER A 2 0.57 26.48 -11.44
C SER A 2 -0.02 25.18 -10.89
N CYS A 3 -1.15 24.74 -11.42
CA CYS A 3 -1.79 23.48 -11.02
C CYS A 3 -0.83 22.30 -11.23
N PRO A 4 -0.44 21.55 -10.18
CA PRO A 4 0.49 20.42 -10.32
C PRO A 4 -0.08 19.25 -11.13
N ILE A 5 -1.41 19.20 -11.29
CA ILE A 5 -2.11 18.13 -12.01
C ILE A 5 -1.84 18.16 -13.53
N LEU A 6 -1.63 19.35 -14.13
CA LEU A 6 -1.39 19.45 -15.58
C LEU A 6 0.04 19.00 -15.98
N ASN A 7 1.00 19.08 -15.05
CA ASN A 7 2.39 18.63 -15.27
C ASN A 7 2.59 17.12 -15.08
N LEU A 8 1.57 16.39 -14.61
CA LEU A 8 1.64 14.95 -14.41
C LEU A 8 1.87 14.21 -15.74
N PHE A 9 1.27 14.72 -16.83
CA PHE A 9 1.44 14.17 -18.18
C PHE A 9 2.72 14.66 -18.87
N ALA A 10 3.26 15.82 -18.49
CA ALA A 10 4.50 16.37 -19.07
C ALA A 10 5.77 15.64 -18.58
N LYS A 11 5.76 15.10 -17.35
CA LYS A 11 6.87 14.26 -16.81
C LYS A 11 6.85 12.82 -17.34
N CYS A 12 5.76 12.39 -17.98
CA CYS A 12 5.60 11.04 -18.53
C CYS A 12 6.00 11.01 -20.01
N SER A 13 7.29 11.05 -20.31
CA SER A 13 7.80 10.65 -21.63
C SER A 13 7.72 9.12 -21.75
N CYS A 14 6.50 8.61 -21.97
CA CYS A 14 6.29 7.21 -22.32
C CYS A 14 6.77 6.98 -23.75
N SER A 15 8.08 6.77 -23.93
CA SER A 15 8.63 6.21 -25.16
C SER A 15 8.12 4.77 -25.30
N CYS A 16 7.59 4.45 -26.47
CA CYS A 16 6.97 3.17 -26.84
C CYS A 16 7.91 1.98 -26.48
N GLY A 17 7.74 1.40 -25.28
CA GLY A 17 8.48 0.21 -24.83
C GLY A 17 9.09 0.26 -23.41
N THR A 18 9.25 1.42 -22.77
CA THR A 18 9.79 1.50 -21.39
C THR A 18 8.83 2.23 -20.45
N ILE A 19 8.42 1.54 -19.38
CA ILE A 19 7.57 2.14 -18.35
C ILE A 19 8.37 3.24 -17.65
N CYS A 20 7.84 4.47 -17.64
CA CYS A 20 8.47 5.60 -16.96
C CYS A 20 8.65 5.29 -15.46
N PRO A 21 9.84 5.55 -14.87
CA PRO A 21 10.09 5.29 -13.45
C PRO A 21 9.15 6.08 -12.53
N PHE A 22 8.65 7.23 -12.97
CA PHE A 22 7.62 7.99 -12.26
C PHE A 22 6.31 7.20 -12.17
N CYS A 23 5.85 6.61 -13.28
CA CYS A 23 4.65 5.77 -13.30
C CYS A 23 4.78 4.56 -12.38
N ILE A 24 5.95 3.89 -12.37
CA ILE A 24 6.18 2.75 -11.47
C ILE A 24 6.06 3.18 -10.01
N ARG A 25 6.74 4.28 -9.63
CA ARG A 25 6.69 4.81 -8.25
C ARG A 25 5.28 5.21 -7.85
N LEU A 26 4.55 5.90 -8.73
CA LEU A 26 3.17 6.32 -8.48
C LEU A 26 2.26 5.11 -8.27
N THR A 27 2.35 4.09 -9.13
CA THR A 27 1.58 2.84 -8.99
C THR A 27 1.88 2.13 -7.68
N MET A 28 3.15 2.01 -7.30
CA MET A 28 3.54 1.40 -6.01
C MET A 28 2.97 2.18 -4.82
N ILE A 29 2.98 3.51 -4.86
CA ILE A 29 2.42 4.36 -3.80
C ILE A 29 0.91 4.18 -3.70
N VAL A 30 0.19 4.18 -4.84
CA VAL A 30 -1.26 3.97 -4.86
C VAL A 30 -1.64 2.60 -4.30
N ILE A 31 -0.91 1.54 -4.69
CA ILE A 31 -1.09 0.19 -4.15
C ILE A 31 -0.83 0.19 -2.64
N ALA A 32 0.24 0.83 -2.17
CA ALA A 32 0.57 0.89 -0.75
C ALA A 32 -0.51 1.61 0.09
N ILE A 33 -1.03 2.75 -0.40
CA ILE A 33 -2.12 3.49 0.24
C ILE A 33 -3.39 2.63 0.30
N ALA A 34 -3.78 2.02 -0.83
CA ALA A 34 -4.96 1.17 -0.90
C ALA A 34 -4.85 -0.03 0.05
N PHE A 35 -3.69 -0.69 0.07
CA PHE A 35 -3.43 -1.83 0.93
C PHE A 35 -3.40 -1.42 2.42
N GLY A 36 -2.71 -0.32 2.77
CA GLY A 36 -2.70 0.22 4.13
C GLY A 36 -4.09 0.53 4.65
N ALA A 37 -4.94 1.16 3.82
CA ALA A 37 -6.33 1.43 4.15
C ALA A 37 -7.15 0.15 4.36
N LEU A 38 -7.02 -0.85 3.48
CA LEU A 38 -7.72 -2.14 3.61
C LEU A 38 -7.32 -2.88 4.89
N VAL A 39 -6.02 -2.91 5.21
CA VAL A 39 -5.47 -3.55 6.41
C VAL A 39 -5.94 -2.84 7.69
N ALA A 40 -5.97 -1.51 7.69
CA ALA A 40 -6.47 -0.73 8.83
C ALA A 40 -7.98 -0.92 9.05
N TRP A 41 -8.77 -1.01 7.98
CA TRP A 41 -10.24 -1.11 8.05
C TRP A 41 -10.71 -2.51 8.45
N LYS A 42 -10.15 -3.57 7.84
CA LYS A 42 -10.61 -4.96 8.05
C LYS A 42 -9.48 -5.89 8.51
N PRO A 43 -8.80 -5.61 9.64
CA PRO A 43 -7.65 -6.39 10.11
C PRO A 43 -7.99 -7.87 10.32
N LYS A 44 -9.19 -8.17 10.84
CA LYS A 44 -9.65 -9.56 11.04
C LYS A 44 -9.71 -10.37 9.74
N LYS A 45 -10.20 -9.77 8.64
CA LYS A 45 -10.25 -10.46 7.34
C LYS A 45 -8.85 -10.66 6.76
N VAL A 46 -7.97 -9.67 6.91
CA VAL A 46 -6.58 -9.77 6.45
C VAL A 46 -5.84 -10.89 7.17
N ILE A 47 -5.98 -11.00 8.50
CA ILE A 47 -5.37 -12.08 9.28
C ILE A 47 -5.92 -13.44 8.83
N GLN A 48 -7.23 -13.55 8.58
CA GLN A 48 -7.81 -14.80 8.06
C GLN A 48 -7.31 -15.17 6.67
N ILE A 49 -7.18 -14.19 5.76
CA ILE A 49 -6.59 -14.41 4.44
C ILE A 49 -5.15 -14.88 4.58
N GLN A 50 -4.37 -14.25 5.47
CA GLN A 50 -3.01 -14.66 5.79
C GLN A 50 -3.00 -16.12 6.27
N ILE A 51 -3.81 -16.49 7.27
CA ILE A 51 -3.90 -17.88 7.73
C ILE A 51 -4.28 -18.83 6.58
N SER A 52 -5.22 -18.45 5.70
CA SER A 52 -5.63 -19.29 4.56
C SER A 52 -4.55 -19.45 3.50
N LEU A 53 -3.73 -18.42 3.26
CA LEU A 53 -2.64 -18.45 2.28
C LEU A 53 -1.46 -19.30 2.76
N TYR A 54 -1.25 -19.37 4.07
CA TYR A 54 -0.14 -20.12 4.66
C TYR A 54 -0.50 -21.61 4.89
N ARG A 55 -1.79 -21.94 4.94
CA ARG A 55 -2.30 -23.31 5.12
C ARG A 55 -1.81 -24.33 4.07
N PRO A 56 -1.76 -24.04 2.76
CA PRO A 56 -1.25 -24.95 1.74
C PRO A 56 0.23 -25.33 1.94
N PHE A 57 1.03 -24.46 2.54
CA PHE A 57 2.43 -24.72 2.85
C PHE A 57 2.63 -25.52 4.15
N ASN A 58 1.54 -26.10 4.69
CA ASN A 58 1.49 -26.79 5.98
C ASN A 58 1.98 -25.93 7.17
N TRP A 59 1.96 -24.60 7.02
CA TRP A 59 2.38 -23.68 8.07
C TRP A 59 1.17 -23.32 8.93
N LYS A 60 1.11 -23.87 10.15
CA LYS A 60 0.07 -23.52 11.12
C LYS A 60 0.37 -22.15 11.72
N LEU A 61 -0.30 -21.13 11.18
CA LEU A 61 -0.34 -19.80 11.78
C LEU A 61 -1.58 -19.74 12.70
N GLU A 62 -1.37 -19.82 14.01
CA GLU A 62 -2.43 -19.70 15.00
C GLU A 62 -2.20 -18.44 15.85
N PRO A 63 -3.23 -17.58 16.00
CA PRO A 63 -3.08 -16.36 16.76
C PRO A 63 -2.98 -16.66 18.25
N ILE A 64 -1.92 -16.18 18.91
CA ILE A 64 -1.77 -16.32 20.37
C ILE A 64 -2.88 -15.54 21.09
N SER A 65 -3.25 -14.38 20.55
CA SER A 65 -4.37 -13.56 21.00
C SER A 65 -4.93 -12.76 19.83
N MET A 66 -6.16 -13.08 19.45
CA MET A 66 -6.83 -12.45 18.31
C MET A 66 -6.96 -10.93 18.51
N GLU A 67 -7.21 -10.46 19.73
CA GLU A 67 -7.35 -9.04 20.03
C GLU A 67 -6.04 -8.27 19.84
N LYS A 68 -4.92 -8.84 20.30
CA LYS A 68 -3.58 -8.24 20.14
C LYS A 68 -3.19 -8.17 18.67
N GLU A 69 -3.46 -9.22 17.91
CA GLU A 69 -3.15 -9.25 16.48
C GLU A 69 -4.02 -8.29 15.67
N ILE A 70 -5.29 -8.13 16.01
CA ILE A 70 -6.16 -7.12 15.39
C ILE A 70 -5.60 -5.72 15.63
N ARG A 71 -5.18 -5.42 16.87
CA ARG A 71 -4.61 -4.12 17.22
C ARG A 71 -3.31 -3.87 16.44
N ASN A 72 -2.39 -4.84 16.44
CA ASN A 72 -1.12 -4.71 15.73
C ASN A 72 -1.31 -4.59 14.22
N THR A 73 -2.19 -5.40 13.63
CA THR A 73 -2.48 -5.36 12.19
C THR A 73 -3.11 -4.02 11.80
N ARG A 74 -4.00 -3.48 12.64
CA ARG A 74 -4.57 -2.15 12.43
C ARG A 74 -3.49 -1.06 12.48
N VAL A 75 -2.61 -1.10 13.48
CA VAL A 75 -1.49 -0.14 13.59
C VAL A 75 -0.56 -0.26 12.38
N MET A 76 -0.23 -1.47 11.95
CA MET A 76 0.57 -1.71 10.75
C MET A 76 -0.07 -1.11 9.49
N GLY A 77 -1.38 -1.32 9.30
CA GLY A 77 -2.13 -0.72 8.19
C GLY A 77 -2.14 0.81 8.24
N LEU A 78 -2.32 1.41 9.43
CA LEU A 78 -2.26 2.86 9.61
C LEU A 78 -0.88 3.43 9.30
N VAL A 79 0.19 2.79 9.78
CA VAL A 79 1.57 3.20 9.48
C VAL A 79 1.84 3.14 7.97
N LEU A 80 1.44 2.05 7.31
CA LEU A 80 1.58 1.91 5.85
C LEU A 80 0.79 3.00 5.10
N LEU A 81 -0.42 3.32 5.55
CA LEU A 81 -1.24 4.38 4.98
C LEU A 81 -0.56 5.75 5.11
N ILE A 82 -0.05 6.08 6.30
CA ILE A 82 0.66 7.36 6.55
C ILE A 82 1.90 7.46 5.67
N LEU A 83 2.74 6.41 5.63
CA LEU A 83 3.94 6.40 4.79
C LEU A 83 3.60 6.49 3.30
N GLY A 84 2.52 5.86 2.86
CA GLY A 84 2.01 5.97 1.49
C GLY A 84 1.60 7.40 1.15
N ILE A 85 0.84 8.07 2.03
CA ILE A 85 0.44 9.47 1.84
C ILE A 85 1.67 10.40 1.82
N LEU A 86 2.61 10.22 2.74
CA LEU A 86 3.86 11.00 2.76
C LEU A 86 4.68 10.80 1.47
N SER A 87 4.75 9.56 0.98
CA SER A 87 5.42 9.24 -0.28
C SER A 87 4.72 9.88 -1.49
N LEU A 88 3.39 9.94 -1.49
CA LEU A 88 2.61 10.63 -2.50
C LEU A 88 2.86 12.14 -2.49
N ILE A 89 2.87 12.76 -1.30
CA ILE A 89 3.20 14.18 -1.18
C ILE A 89 4.62 14.43 -1.68
N TYR A 90 5.57 13.57 -1.30
CA TYR A 90 6.98 13.70 -1.70
C TYR A 90 7.16 13.65 -3.23
N ILE A 91 6.50 12.71 -3.92
CA ILE A 91 6.61 12.59 -5.38
C ILE A 91 5.87 13.69 -6.14
N LEU A 92 4.87 14.34 -5.52
CA LEU A 92 4.13 15.44 -6.13
C LEU A 92 4.81 16.80 -5.93
N VAL A 93 5.50 17.00 -4.80
CA VAL A 93 6.23 18.24 -4.50
C VAL A 93 7.58 18.30 -5.22
N ARG A 94 8.18 17.14 -5.54
CA ARG A 94 9.45 17.01 -6.26
C ARG A 94 9.25 16.82 -7.76
#